data_AF-A0A927NFJ3-F1
#
_entry.id   AF-A0A927NFJ3-F1
#
_cell.length_a   1.000
_cell.length_b   1.000
_cell.length_c   1.000
_cell.angle_alpha   90.00
_cell.angle_beta   90.00
_cell.angle_gamma   90.00
#
_symmetry.space_group_name_H-M   'P 1'
#
loop_
_entity.id
_entity.type
_entity.pdbx_description
1 polymer ?
#
loop_
_entity_poly.entity_id
_entity_poly.type
_entity_poly.pdbx_seq_one_letter_code
_entity_poly.pdbx_strand_id
1 'polypeptide(L)'
;MKAVSEYFGCMVFDDKVMKERLDEENYALLKRTIQDGRSLNLSVANAVAAAMKDWAVELGATHYTHWFQPMTGITAEKHDSFISPDKNGRIIMEFSGKELVRGEPDASSFPSGGLRATFEARGYTAWDATSYAFIKDGVLCIPTAFCSYSGDALDKKTPLLRSMEAINRQALRVLKLFGNEDVTSVKTTVGPEQEYFLVDKEMFDRRKDLIYTGRTLFGAKPPKGQELE
;
A
#
# COMPACT_ATOMS: atom_id res chain seq x y z
N MET A 1 -25.58 -2.06 -19.54
CA MET A 1 -24.59 -1.71 -18.50
C MET A 1 -24.12 -2.99 -17.85
N LYS A 2 -22.82 -3.12 -17.59
CA LYS A 2 -22.30 -4.19 -16.74
C LYS A 2 -22.85 -4.02 -15.33
N ALA A 3 -23.18 -5.11 -14.64
CA ALA A 3 -23.58 -5.02 -13.23
C ALA A 3 -22.41 -4.49 -12.37
N VAL A 4 -22.68 -3.80 -11.27
CA VAL A 4 -21.63 -3.28 -10.36
C VAL A 4 -20.70 -4.40 -9.90
N SER A 5 -21.26 -5.59 -9.66
CA SER A 5 -20.53 -6.81 -9.31
C SER A 5 -19.53 -7.28 -10.37
N GLU A 6 -19.65 -6.86 -11.63
CA GLU A 6 -18.74 -7.26 -12.71
C GLU A 6 -17.48 -6.40 -12.80
N TYR A 7 -17.49 -5.18 -12.26
CA TYR A 7 -16.35 -4.26 -12.34
C TYR A 7 -15.81 -3.82 -10.98
N PHE A 8 -16.59 -3.92 -9.91
CA PHE A 8 -16.11 -3.63 -8.58
C PHE A 8 -14.99 -4.61 -8.20
N GLY A 9 -13.83 -4.08 -7.79
CA GLY A 9 -12.67 -4.89 -7.41
C GLY A 9 -11.94 -5.59 -8.57
N CYS A 10 -12.29 -5.34 -9.83
CA CYS A 10 -11.70 -6.07 -10.96
C CYS A 10 -10.18 -5.84 -11.15
N MET A 11 -9.68 -4.72 -10.63
CA MET A 11 -8.25 -4.37 -10.63
C MET A 11 -7.57 -4.65 -9.28
N VAL A 12 -8.13 -5.54 -8.46
CA VAL A 12 -7.60 -5.90 -7.14
C VAL A 12 -7.29 -7.39 -7.09
N PHE A 13 -6.10 -7.75 -6.62
CA PHE A 13 -5.68 -9.13 -6.37
C PHE A 13 -6.24 -9.59 -5.02
N ASP A 14 -7.55 -9.76 -4.97
CA ASP A 14 -8.33 -10.06 -3.77
C ASP A 14 -8.38 -11.56 -3.42
N ASP A 15 -9.12 -11.94 -2.37
CA ASP A 15 -9.27 -13.33 -1.93
C ASP A 15 -9.83 -14.25 -3.04
N LYS A 16 -10.72 -13.75 -3.89
CA LYS A 16 -11.30 -14.52 -4.98
C LYS A 16 -10.24 -14.79 -6.05
N VAL A 17 -9.53 -13.76 -6.49
CA VAL A 17 -8.45 -13.90 -7.48
C VAL A 17 -7.35 -14.80 -6.95
N MET A 18 -6.94 -14.64 -5.68
CA MET A 18 -5.94 -15.51 -5.05
C MET A 18 -6.37 -16.97 -5.03
N LYS A 19 -7.64 -17.27 -4.71
CA LYS A 19 -8.17 -18.64 -4.69
C LYS A 19 -8.25 -19.26 -6.09
N GLU A 20 -8.52 -18.46 -7.12
CA GLU A 20 -8.58 -18.94 -8.51
C GLU A 20 -7.19 -19.18 -9.11
N ARG A 21 -6.17 -18.43 -8.68
CA ARG A 21 -4.83 -18.42 -9.28
C ARG A 21 -3.81 -19.30 -8.54
N LEU A 22 -3.98 -19.50 -7.25
CA LEU A 22 -3.09 -20.31 -6.42
C LEU A 22 -3.64 -21.72 -6.28
N ASP A 23 -2.75 -22.71 -6.14
CA ASP A 23 -3.16 -24.02 -5.69
C ASP A 23 -3.72 -23.98 -4.26
N GLU A 24 -4.51 -24.99 -3.90
CA GLU A 24 -5.23 -25.05 -2.64
C GLU A 24 -4.30 -24.98 -1.43
N GLU A 25 -3.11 -25.58 -1.53
CA GLU A 25 -2.13 -25.62 -0.44
C GLU A 25 -1.52 -24.23 -0.20
N ASN A 26 -1.02 -23.57 -1.25
CA ASN A 26 -0.44 -22.23 -1.18
C ASN A 26 -1.48 -21.18 -0.76
N TYR A 27 -2.72 -21.28 -1.27
CA TYR A 27 -3.81 -20.41 -0.86
C TYR A 27 -4.14 -20.58 0.64
N ALA A 28 -4.31 -21.82 1.10
CA ALA A 28 -4.61 -22.11 2.50
C ALA A 28 -3.47 -21.64 3.43
N LEU A 29 -2.22 -21.85 3.03
CA LEU A 29 -1.06 -21.45 3.81
C LEU A 29 -0.90 -19.92 3.86
N LEU A 30 -1.14 -19.21 2.74
CA LEU A 30 -1.17 -17.74 2.71
C LEU A 30 -2.24 -17.20 3.66
N LYS A 31 -3.47 -17.73 3.56
CA LYS A 31 -4.60 -17.29 4.39
C LYS A 31 -4.31 -17.49 5.88
N ARG A 32 -3.78 -18.66 6.24
CA ARG A 32 -3.36 -18.95 7.61
C ARG A 32 -2.24 -18.03 8.08
N THR A 33 -1.27 -17.72 7.22
CA THR A 33 -0.17 -16.79 7.53
C THR A 33 -0.69 -15.40 7.87
N ILE A 34 -1.66 -14.89 7.08
CA ILE A 34 -2.31 -13.59 7.32
C ILE A 34 -3.11 -13.61 8.63
N GLN A 35 -3.91 -14.67 8.86
CA GLN A 35 -4.74 -14.81 10.07
C GLN A 35 -3.91 -14.92 11.35
N ASP A 36 -2.84 -15.71 11.31
CA ASP A 36 -1.98 -15.98 12.47
C ASP A 36 -0.90 -14.89 12.66
N GLY A 37 -0.81 -13.90 11.76
CA GLY A 37 0.21 -12.84 11.80
C GLY A 37 1.64 -13.37 11.69
N ARG A 38 1.86 -14.44 10.91
CA ARG A 38 3.17 -15.10 10.76
C ARG A 38 3.96 -14.51 9.59
N SER A 39 5.27 -14.75 9.60
CA SER A 39 6.13 -14.43 8.46
C SER A 39 5.78 -15.27 7.24
N LEU A 40 5.73 -14.63 6.07
CA LEU A 40 5.47 -15.30 4.80
C LEU A 40 6.65 -16.17 4.39
N ASN A 41 6.41 -17.46 4.18
CA ASN A 41 7.42 -18.40 3.69
C ASN A 41 7.80 -18.05 2.25
N LEU A 42 9.10 -18.12 1.92
CA LEU A 42 9.60 -17.76 0.60
C LEU A 42 9.03 -18.62 -0.54
N SER A 43 8.74 -19.90 -0.29
CA SER A 43 8.11 -20.79 -1.27
C SER A 43 6.71 -20.30 -1.63
N VAL A 44 5.90 -19.99 -0.62
CA VAL A 44 4.55 -19.42 -0.81
C VAL A 44 4.65 -18.04 -1.46
N ALA A 45 5.59 -17.19 -1.01
CA ALA A 45 5.82 -15.88 -1.60
C ALA A 45 6.16 -15.96 -3.09
N ASN A 46 6.95 -16.95 -3.52
CA ASN A 46 7.27 -17.16 -4.94
C ASN A 46 6.03 -17.58 -5.74
N ALA A 47 5.20 -18.47 -5.21
CA ALA A 47 3.93 -18.86 -5.85
C ALA A 47 2.99 -17.65 -5.98
N VAL A 48 2.85 -16.86 -4.92
CA VAL A 48 2.05 -15.63 -4.91
C VAL A 48 2.60 -14.59 -5.88
N ALA A 49 3.91 -14.36 -5.90
CA ALA A 49 4.54 -13.43 -6.83
C ALA A 49 4.31 -13.84 -8.29
N ALA A 50 4.50 -15.12 -8.62
CA ALA A 50 4.22 -15.63 -9.97
C ALA A 50 2.75 -15.39 -10.37
N ALA A 51 1.81 -15.79 -9.52
CA ALA A 51 0.38 -15.59 -9.76
C ALA A 51 0.00 -14.11 -9.89
N MET A 52 0.55 -13.24 -9.04
CA MET A 52 0.30 -11.80 -9.05
C MET A 52 0.87 -11.13 -10.31
N LYS A 53 2.06 -11.54 -10.75
CA LYS A 53 2.68 -11.07 -12.00
C LYS A 53 1.83 -11.48 -13.20
N ASP A 54 1.49 -12.76 -13.30
CA ASP A 54 0.74 -13.28 -14.46
C ASP A 54 -0.64 -12.61 -14.54
N TRP A 55 -1.34 -12.48 -13.40
CA TRP A 55 -2.58 -11.70 -13.31
C TRP A 55 -2.40 -10.24 -13.73
N ALA A 56 -1.35 -9.57 -13.28
CA ALA A 56 -1.11 -8.17 -13.60
C ALA A 56 -0.81 -7.95 -15.09
N VAL A 57 0.01 -8.82 -15.68
CA VAL A 57 0.37 -8.78 -17.10
C VAL A 57 -0.84 -9.07 -17.98
N GLU A 58 -1.72 -9.99 -17.60
CA GLU A 58 -2.99 -10.24 -18.31
C GLU A 58 -3.90 -9.01 -18.34
N LEU A 59 -3.84 -8.17 -17.30
CA LEU A 59 -4.55 -6.89 -17.21
C LEU A 59 -3.77 -5.72 -17.83
N GLY A 60 -2.66 -6.00 -18.50
CA GLY A 60 -1.85 -5.02 -19.24
C GLY A 60 -0.84 -4.26 -18.40
N ALA A 61 -0.59 -4.68 -17.15
CA ALA A 61 0.46 -4.06 -16.35
C ALA A 61 1.85 -4.40 -16.89
N THR A 62 2.72 -3.40 -16.93
CA THR A 62 4.11 -3.54 -17.43
C THR A 62 5.16 -3.37 -16.35
N HIS A 63 4.76 -2.76 -15.24
CA HIS A 63 5.60 -2.44 -14.10
C HIS A 63 4.92 -2.88 -12.80
N TYR A 64 5.71 -2.96 -11.74
CA TYR A 64 5.24 -3.03 -10.37
C TYR A 64 5.88 -1.94 -9.51
N THR A 65 5.28 -1.67 -8.37
CA THR A 65 5.82 -0.75 -7.37
C THR A 65 5.47 -1.24 -5.98
N HIS A 66 6.41 -1.12 -5.05
CA HIS A 66 6.08 -1.11 -3.63
C HIS A 66 5.39 0.22 -3.31
N TRP A 67 4.14 0.13 -2.89
CA TRP A 67 3.26 1.27 -2.69
C TRP A 67 3.16 1.56 -1.19
N PHE A 68 3.70 2.70 -0.76
CA PHE A 68 3.70 3.06 0.67
C PHE A 68 3.60 4.57 0.89
N GLN A 69 3.25 4.95 2.13
CA GLN A 69 3.15 6.36 2.53
C GLN A 69 4.29 6.71 3.48
N PRO A 70 5.38 7.34 3.00
CA PRO A 70 6.47 7.81 3.84
C PRO A 70 6.02 8.90 4.82
N MET A 71 6.90 9.22 5.78
CA MET A 71 6.65 10.27 6.78
C MET A 71 6.42 11.68 6.21
N THR A 72 6.79 11.90 4.94
CA THR A 72 6.59 13.17 4.22
C THR A 72 5.14 13.41 3.75
N GLY A 73 4.25 12.42 3.89
CA GLY A 73 2.81 12.60 3.75
C GLY A 73 2.24 12.41 2.33
N ILE A 74 3.07 12.21 1.32
CA ILE A 74 2.63 11.85 -0.05
C ILE A 74 3.04 10.41 -0.31
N THR A 75 2.19 9.63 -0.98
CA THR A 75 2.49 8.28 -1.43
C THR A 75 3.78 8.23 -2.25
N ALA A 76 4.65 7.28 -1.92
CA ALA A 76 5.83 6.95 -2.69
C ALA A 76 5.54 5.78 -3.62
N GLU A 77 5.93 5.94 -4.88
CA GLU A 77 5.86 4.91 -5.91
C GLU A 77 7.18 4.93 -6.70
N LYS A 78 7.83 3.79 -6.84
CA LYS A 78 8.97 3.57 -7.73
C LYS A 78 8.59 2.45 -8.68
N HIS A 79 8.48 2.77 -9.96
CA HIS A 79 8.02 1.81 -10.96
C HIS A 79 9.20 1.00 -11.47
N ASP A 80 9.22 -0.29 -11.13
CA ASP A 80 10.19 -1.26 -11.60
C ASP A 80 9.53 -2.12 -12.69
N SER A 81 10.24 -2.37 -13.80
CA SER A 81 9.69 -3.16 -14.90
C SER A 81 9.68 -4.65 -14.53
N PHE A 82 8.67 -5.38 -15.01
CA PHE A 82 8.73 -6.84 -14.98
C PHE A 82 9.82 -7.41 -15.89
N ILE A 83 10.29 -6.65 -16.89
CA ILE A 83 11.26 -7.12 -17.87
C ILE A 83 12.68 -7.09 -17.28
N SER A 84 13.36 -8.22 -17.39
CA SER A 84 14.76 -8.41 -17.02
C SER A 84 15.51 -9.14 -18.16
N PRO A 85 16.75 -8.75 -18.50
CA PRO A 85 17.55 -9.48 -19.47
C PRO A 85 18.10 -10.78 -18.86
N ASP A 86 17.84 -11.91 -19.50
CA ASP A 86 18.50 -13.17 -19.20
C ASP A 86 20.00 -13.11 -19.57
N LYS A 87 20.79 -14.03 -19.02
CA LYS A 87 22.24 -14.22 -19.28
C LYS A 87 22.57 -14.32 -20.77
N ASN A 88 21.60 -14.75 -21.59
CA ASN A 88 21.74 -14.89 -23.03
C ASN A 88 21.23 -13.68 -23.84
N GLY A 89 20.87 -12.57 -23.18
CA GLY A 89 20.34 -11.37 -23.82
C GLY A 89 18.87 -11.46 -24.26
N ARG A 90 18.16 -12.51 -23.85
CA ARG A 90 16.71 -12.64 -24.08
C ARG A 90 15.94 -11.92 -22.99
N ILE A 91 14.80 -11.35 -23.33
CA ILE A 91 13.91 -10.71 -22.35
C ILE A 91 13.09 -11.78 -21.64
N ILE A 92 13.11 -11.77 -20.30
CA ILE A 92 12.25 -12.56 -19.44
C ILE A 92 11.44 -11.64 -18.53
N MET A 93 10.26 -12.09 -18.08
CA MET A 93 9.46 -11.37 -17.08
C MET A 93 9.71 -11.94 -15.69
N GLU A 94 10.37 -11.16 -14.84
CA GLU A 94 10.79 -11.54 -13.50
C GLU A 94 10.03 -10.73 -12.44
N PHE A 95 9.41 -11.46 -11.51
CA PHE A 95 8.88 -10.94 -10.26
C PHE A 95 8.89 -12.09 -9.27
N SER A 96 9.62 -11.93 -8.16
CA SER A 96 9.91 -13.04 -7.24
C SER A 96 9.34 -12.76 -5.86
N GLY A 97 9.18 -13.81 -5.06
CA GLY A 97 8.73 -13.70 -3.68
C GLY A 97 9.66 -12.86 -2.79
N LYS A 98 10.91 -12.62 -3.21
CA LYS A 98 11.82 -11.69 -2.51
C LYS A 98 11.25 -10.28 -2.48
N GLU A 99 10.64 -9.83 -3.59
CA GLU A 99 9.99 -8.53 -3.68
C GLU A 99 8.76 -8.42 -2.78
N LEU A 100 8.18 -9.54 -2.34
CA LEU A 100 7.07 -9.53 -1.38
C LEU A 100 7.54 -9.57 0.07
N VAL A 101 8.54 -10.41 0.39
CA VAL A 101 9.00 -10.61 1.77
C VAL A 101 9.91 -9.48 2.25
N ARG A 102 10.89 -9.09 1.43
CA ARG A 102 11.86 -8.04 1.73
C ARG A 102 12.42 -7.45 0.44
N GLY A 103 11.79 -6.39 -0.03
CA GLY A 103 12.32 -5.58 -1.12
C GLY A 103 13.45 -4.69 -0.60
N GLU A 104 14.46 -4.48 -1.45
CA GLU A 104 15.53 -3.50 -1.24
C GLU A 104 15.41 -2.40 -2.30
N PRO A 105 14.34 -1.57 -2.28
CA PRO A 105 14.23 -0.49 -3.24
C PRO A 105 15.38 0.49 -3.02
N ASP A 106 15.89 1.06 -4.11
CA ASP A 106 16.82 2.18 -4.03
C ASP A 106 16.11 3.38 -3.40
N ALA A 107 16.23 3.47 -2.08
CA ALA A 107 15.57 4.44 -1.24
C ALA A 107 16.43 5.70 -1.00
N SER A 108 17.59 5.80 -1.64
CA SER A 108 18.51 6.93 -1.49
C SER A 108 17.88 8.28 -1.87
N SER A 109 16.88 8.24 -2.73
CA SER A 109 16.11 9.40 -3.21
C SER A 109 14.96 9.82 -2.29
N PHE A 110 14.59 9.01 -1.28
CA PHE A 110 13.51 9.38 -0.36
C PHE A 110 14.02 10.33 0.74
N PRO A 111 13.29 11.44 1.02
CA PRO A 111 13.70 12.39 2.04
C PRO A 111 13.80 11.73 3.42
N SER A 112 14.98 11.80 4.04
CA SER A 112 15.26 11.13 5.32
C SER A 112 14.80 11.91 6.57
N GLY A 113 14.21 13.10 6.40
CA GLY A 113 13.82 13.97 7.51
C GLY A 113 15.00 14.40 8.42
N GLY A 114 16.24 14.36 7.92
CA GLY A 114 17.44 14.71 8.69
C GLY A 114 17.92 13.62 9.66
N LEU A 115 17.30 12.44 9.65
CA LEU A 115 17.64 11.34 10.57
C LEU A 115 18.82 10.46 10.09
N ARG A 116 19.49 10.76 8.96
CA ARG A 116 20.46 9.83 8.32
C ARG A 116 21.61 10.47 7.55
N ALA A 117 22.75 9.76 7.51
CA ALA A 117 23.79 9.92 6.49
C ALA A 117 23.42 9.16 5.19
N THR A 118 23.84 9.65 4.03
CA THR A 118 23.44 9.14 2.69
C THR A 118 23.80 7.66 2.45
N PHE A 119 24.82 7.11 3.11
CA PHE A 119 25.18 5.70 2.98
C PHE A 119 24.24 4.75 3.75
N GLU A 120 23.49 5.27 4.74
CA GLU A 120 22.50 4.53 5.55
C GLU A 120 21.07 4.71 5.00
N ALA A 121 20.92 5.35 3.84
CA ALA A 121 19.64 5.61 3.21
C ALA A 121 18.96 4.35 2.62
N ARG A 122 19.54 3.15 2.83
CA ARG A 122 18.88 1.88 2.50
C ARG A 122 17.65 1.71 3.38
N GLY A 123 16.49 1.59 2.74
CA GLY A 123 15.25 1.20 3.39
C GLY A 123 14.77 -0.14 2.85
N TYR A 124 13.96 -0.82 3.66
CA TYR A 124 13.42 -2.13 3.33
C TYR A 124 11.92 -2.04 3.22
N THR A 125 11.37 -2.65 2.17
CA THR A 125 9.93 -2.81 2.00
C THR A 125 9.52 -4.22 2.36
N ALA A 126 8.37 -4.35 3.02
CA ALA A 126 7.73 -5.63 3.26
C ALA A 126 6.26 -5.52 2.88
N TRP A 127 5.77 -6.45 2.06
CA TRP A 127 4.36 -6.48 1.68
C TRP A 127 3.48 -6.72 2.91
N ASP A 128 2.48 -5.86 3.10
CA ASP A 128 1.40 -6.12 4.05
C ASP A 128 0.28 -6.87 3.35
N ALA A 129 0.26 -8.19 3.50
CA ALA A 129 -0.74 -9.07 2.92
C ALA A 129 -2.17 -8.88 3.49
N THR A 130 -2.37 -8.04 4.51
CA THR A 130 -3.72 -7.60 4.93
C THR A 130 -4.32 -6.56 4.00
N SER A 131 -3.49 -5.92 3.15
CA SER A 131 -3.89 -4.96 2.13
C SER A 131 -3.66 -5.58 0.75
N TYR A 132 -4.73 -5.78 -0.02
CA TYR A 132 -4.64 -6.40 -1.34
C TYR A 132 -3.81 -5.57 -2.31
N ALA A 133 -2.99 -6.25 -3.13
CA ALA A 133 -2.34 -5.61 -4.26
C ALA A 133 -3.39 -5.21 -5.31
N PHE A 134 -3.10 -4.16 -6.08
CA PHE A 134 -4.04 -3.63 -7.06
C PHE A 134 -3.30 -3.07 -8.26
N ILE A 135 -4.00 -2.89 -9.37
CA ILE A 135 -3.45 -2.26 -10.57
C ILE A 135 -3.99 -0.84 -10.67
N LYS A 136 -3.08 0.10 -10.88
CA LYS A 136 -3.40 1.51 -11.15
C LYS A 136 -2.51 1.99 -12.27
N ASP A 137 -3.10 2.64 -13.27
CA ASP A 137 -2.39 3.26 -14.40
C ASP A 137 -1.37 2.33 -15.10
N GLY A 138 -1.69 1.02 -15.21
CA GLY A 138 -0.81 0.02 -15.86
C GLY A 138 0.35 -0.48 -14.99
N VAL A 139 0.29 -0.25 -13.68
CA VAL A 139 1.31 -0.65 -12.70
C VAL A 139 0.67 -1.49 -11.60
N LEU A 140 1.31 -2.61 -11.25
CA LEU A 140 0.98 -3.42 -10.08
C LEU A 140 1.48 -2.73 -8.80
N CYS A 141 0.56 -2.21 -7.99
CA CYS A 141 0.84 -1.60 -6.70
C CYS A 141 0.76 -2.63 -5.58
N ILE A 142 1.86 -2.81 -4.85
CA ILE A 142 1.99 -3.76 -3.73
C ILE A 142 2.01 -2.96 -2.42
N PRO A 143 0.95 -2.98 -1.59
CA PRO A 143 0.91 -2.19 -0.36
C PRO A 143 1.98 -2.63 0.65
N THR A 144 2.97 -1.80 0.93
CA THR A 144 4.11 -2.19 1.75
C THR A 144 4.29 -1.33 3.00
N ALA A 145 4.87 -1.95 4.03
CA ALA A 145 5.52 -1.23 5.11
C ALA A 145 6.96 -0.87 4.71
N PHE A 146 7.45 0.28 5.17
CA PHE A 146 8.80 0.78 4.89
C PHE A 146 9.57 1.10 6.17
N CYS A 147 10.74 0.48 6.33
CA CYS A 147 11.56 0.60 7.51
C CYS A 147 13.04 0.86 7.19
N SER A 148 13.77 1.34 8.20
CA SER A 148 15.22 1.56 8.12
C SER A 148 16.01 0.26 8.25
N TYR A 149 17.30 0.33 7.96
CA TYR A 149 18.24 -0.73 8.34
C TYR A 149 18.26 -1.03 9.85
N SER A 150 18.10 -0.03 10.71
CA SER A 150 17.96 -0.16 12.17
C SER A 150 16.58 -0.67 12.63
N GLY A 151 15.60 -0.83 11.74
CA GLY A 151 14.24 -1.25 12.05
C GLY A 151 13.29 -0.11 12.47
N ASP A 152 13.72 1.14 12.31
CA ASP A 152 12.87 2.31 12.54
C ASP A 152 11.79 2.42 11.46
N ALA A 153 10.57 2.75 11.87
CA ALA A 153 9.47 2.97 10.94
C ALA A 153 9.67 4.28 10.16
N LEU A 154 9.58 4.20 8.83
CA LEU A 154 9.71 5.35 7.92
C LEU A 154 8.45 5.65 7.13
N ASP A 155 7.38 4.95 7.49
CA ASP A 155 6.06 5.07 6.90
C ASP A 155 5.03 5.48 7.96
N LYS A 156 3.82 5.73 7.47
CA LYS A 156 2.63 5.87 8.31
C LYS A 156 1.96 4.54 8.61
N LYS A 157 2.21 3.50 7.80
CA LYS A 157 1.53 2.21 7.91
C LYS A 157 2.00 1.39 9.11
N THR A 158 3.30 1.33 9.39
CA THR A 158 3.84 0.59 10.54
C THR A 158 3.33 1.13 11.87
N PRO A 159 3.36 2.46 12.15
CA PRO A 159 2.75 3.00 13.36
C PRO A 159 1.25 2.75 13.47
N LEU A 160 0.51 2.80 12.35
CA LEU A 160 -0.92 2.51 12.32
C LEU A 160 -1.21 1.05 12.72
N LEU A 161 -0.53 0.09 12.10
CA LEU A 161 -0.68 -1.34 12.41
C LEU A 161 -0.36 -1.64 13.88
N ARG A 162 0.73 -1.05 14.41
CA ARG A 162 1.10 -1.18 15.82
C ARG A 162 0.03 -0.59 16.75
N SER A 163 -0.58 0.53 16.37
CA SER A 163 -1.64 1.18 17.15
C SER A 163 -2.92 0.34 17.17
N MET A 164 -3.30 -0.24 16.03
CA MET A 164 -4.43 -1.17 15.93
C MET A 164 -4.24 -2.39 16.84
N GLU A 165 -3.03 -2.96 16.87
CA GLU A 165 -2.71 -4.09 17.74
C GLU A 165 -2.70 -3.71 19.23
N ALA A 166 -2.22 -2.52 19.58
CA ALA A 166 -2.30 -2.01 20.95
C ALA A 166 -3.76 -1.86 21.42
N ILE A 167 -4.64 -1.32 20.57
CA ILE A 167 -6.08 -1.21 20.84
C ILE A 167 -6.70 -2.61 21.00
N ASN A 168 -6.42 -3.53 20.07
CA ASN A 168 -6.90 -4.91 20.11
C ASN A 168 -6.58 -5.57 21.47
N ARG A 169 -5.32 -5.50 21.91
CA ARG A 169 -4.89 -6.08 23.19
C ARG A 169 -5.62 -5.50 24.39
N GLN A 170 -5.76 -4.17 24.46
CA GLN A 170 -6.42 -3.53 25.60
C GLN A 170 -7.93 -3.76 25.58
N ALA A 171 -8.56 -3.75 24.41
CA ALA A 171 -9.97 -4.06 24.26
C ALA A 171 -10.29 -5.49 24.72
N LEU A 172 -9.47 -6.48 24.33
CA LEU A 172 -9.62 -7.87 24.80
C LEU A 172 -9.48 -7.99 26.32
N ARG A 173 -8.53 -7.27 26.93
CA ARG A 173 -8.38 -7.24 28.40
C ARG A 173 -9.64 -6.75 29.09
N VAL A 174 -10.29 -5.71 28.56
CA VAL A 174 -11.52 -5.16 29.12
C VAL A 174 -12.71 -6.08 28.88
N LEU A 175 -12.86 -6.65 27.68
CA LEU A 175 -13.95 -7.57 27.35
C LEU A 175 -14.01 -8.80 28.26
N LYS A 176 -12.84 -9.33 28.65
CA LYS A 176 -12.74 -10.44 29.61
C LYS A 176 -13.32 -10.08 30.98
N LEU A 177 -13.20 -8.83 31.42
CA LEU A 177 -13.80 -8.38 32.70
C LEU A 177 -15.34 -8.38 32.65
N PHE A 178 -15.92 -8.31 31.45
CA PHE A 178 -17.36 -8.40 31.22
C PHE A 178 -17.84 -9.83 30.90
N GLY A 179 -17.02 -10.86 31.14
CA GLY A 179 -17.38 -12.27 30.92
C GLY A 179 -17.32 -12.73 29.47
N ASN A 180 -16.76 -11.92 28.55
CA ASN A 180 -16.58 -12.31 27.14
C ASN A 180 -15.22 -13.02 26.95
N GLU A 181 -15.13 -14.27 27.39
CA GLU A 181 -13.86 -15.03 27.36
C GLU A 181 -13.52 -15.62 25.98
N ASP A 182 -14.53 -15.87 25.14
CA ASP A 182 -14.37 -16.50 23.81
C ASP A 182 -13.93 -15.51 22.72
N VAL A 183 -13.89 -14.21 23.01
CA VAL A 183 -13.50 -13.19 22.02
C VAL A 183 -11.99 -13.22 21.80
N THR A 184 -11.57 -13.47 20.56
CA THR A 184 -10.15 -13.64 20.19
C THR A 184 -9.52 -12.39 19.57
N SER A 185 -10.32 -11.48 19.00
CA SER A 185 -9.81 -10.22 18.45
C SER A 185 -10.87 -9.12 18.38
N VAL A 186 -10.42 -7.87 18.41
CA VAL A 186 -11.20 -6.67 18.17
C VAL A 186 -10.61 -5.95 16.95
N LYS A 187 -11.46 -5.61 15.98
CA LYS A 187 -11.05 -4.94 14.74
C LYS A 187 -11.57 -3.51 14.73
N THR A 188 -10.68 -2.56 14.49
CA THR A 188 -11.02 -1.14 14.35
C THR A 188 -11.45 -0.86 12.90
N THR A 189 -12.60 -0.20 12.73
CA THR A 189 -13.08 0.27 11.44
C THR A 189 -12.92 1.79 11.35
N VAL A 190 -12.74 2.31 10.14
CA VAL A 190 -12.67 3.75 9.86
C VAL A 190 -13.51 4.06 8.63
N GLY A 191 -14.31 5.13 8.69
CA GLY A 191 -15.07 5.67 7.57
C GLY A 191 -14.61 7.10 7.31
N PRO A 192 -13.59 7.33 6.47
CA PRO A 192 -13.11 8.67 6.19
C PRO A 192 -14.10 9.40 5.27
N GLU A 193 -14.34 10.68 5.57
CA GLU A 193 -15.03 11.61 4.68
C GLU A 193 -14.00 12.55 4.07
N GLN A 194 -14.08 12.78 2.76
CA GLN A 194 -13.09 13.56 2.02
C GLN A 194 -13.73 14.82 1.45
N GLU A 195 -13.22 15.98 1.85
CA GLU A 195 -13.58 17.28 1.31
C GLU A 195 -12.47 17.83 0.40
N TYR A 196 -12.84 18.53 -0.66
CA TYR A 196 -11.93 19.20 -1.57
C TYR A 196 -12.62 20.34 -2.32
N PHE A 197 -11.83 21.31 -2.78
CA PHE A 197 -12.29 22.38 -3.67
C PHE A 197 -11.84 22.09 -5.10
N LEU A 198 -12.72 22.36 -6.07
CA LEU A 198 -12.36 22.35 -7.48
C LEU A 198 -12.25 23.79 -7.98
N VAL A 199 -11.14 24.08 -8.64
CA VAL A 199 -10.89 25.35 -9.31
C VAL A 199 -10.67 25.04 -10.78
N ASP A 200 -11.26 25.85 -11.66
CA ASP A 200 -11.01 25.75 -13.09
C ASP A 200 -9.50 25.85 -13.37
N LYS A 201 -8.99 25.02 -14.28
CA LYS A 201 -7.56 24.90 -14.54
C LYS A 201 -6.96 26.23 -15.03
N GLU A 202 -7.64 26.95 -15.92
CA GLU A 202 -7.13 28.21 -16.44
C GLU A 202 -7.06 29.29 -15.35
N MET A 203 -7.98 29.26 -14.40
CA MET A 203 -7.99 30.15 -13.23
C MET A 203 -6.92 29.78 -12.21
N PHE A 204 -6.70 28.49 -11.98
CA PHE A 204 -5.64 27.95 -11.12
C PHE A 204 -4.25 28.34 -11.65
N ASP A 205 -4.01 28.17 -12.95
CA ASP A 205 -2.73 28.47 -13.60
C ASP A 205 -2.37 29.98 -13.51
N ARG A 206 -3.37 30.86 -13.41
CA ARG A 206 -3.18 32.30 -13.18
C ARG A 206 -2.84 32.67 -11.73
N ARG A 207 -2.99 31.74 -10.78
CA ARG A 207 -2.80 31.95 -9.34
C ARG A 207 -1.57 31.20 -8.83
N LYS A 208 -0.40 31.82 -8.99
CA LYS A 208 0.89 31.28 -8.50
C LYS A 208 0.88 30.91 -7.02
N ASP A 209 0.11 31.62 -6.21
CA ASP A 209 -0.04 31.33 -4.79
C ASP A 209 -0.76 30.00 -4.54
N LEU A 210 -1.82 29.69 -5.29
CA LEU A 210 -2.47 28.37 -5.25
C LEU A 210 -1.50 27.27 -5.71
N ILE A 211 -0.76 27.50 -6.80
CA ILE A 211 0.19 26.52 -7.36
C ILE A 211 1.27 26.16 -6.33
N TYR A 212 1.88 27.15 -5.68
CA TYR A 212 3.03 26.91 -4.80
C TYR A 212 2.66 26.59 -3.37
N THR A 213 1.49 27.04 -2.88
CA THR A 213 1.13 26.93 -1.46
C THR A 213 -0.12 26.11 -1.19
N GLY A 214 -0.85 25.68 -2.23
CA GLY A 214 -2.10 24.94 -2.09
C GLY A 214 -3.26 25.77 -1.52
N ARG A 215 -3.07 27.08 -1.31
CA ARG A 215 -4.08 28.00 -0.79
C ARG A 215 -3.89 29.41 -1.35
N THR A 216 -4.90 30.27 -1.23
CA THR A 216 -4.76 31.67 -1.61
C THR A 216 -3.97 32.43 -0.53
N LEU A 217 -2.97 33.23 -0.94
CA LEU A 217 -2.20 34.08 -0.02
C LEU A 217 -2.83 35.47 0.15
N PHE A 218 -3.56 35.92 -0.86
CA PHE A 218 -4.26 37.21 -0.86
C PHE A 218 -5.52 37.13 -1.73
N GLY A 219 -6.51 37.96 -1.43
CA GLY A 219 -7.76 38.03 -2.18
C GLY A 219 -8.88 38.60 -1.32
N ALA A 220 -9.91 39.13 -1.97
CA ALA A 220 -11.14 39.47 -1.27
C ALA A 220 -11.78 38.19 -0.69
N LYS A 221 -12.41 38.32 0.48
CA LYS A 221 -13.20 37.23 1.05
C LYS A 221 -14.29 36.82 0.04
N PRO A 222 -14.66 35.53 -0.01
CA PRO A 222 -15.77 35.12 -0.85
C PRO A 222 -17.04 35.88 -0.43
N PRO A 223 -17.91 36.27 -1.37
CA PRO A 223 -19.14 37.01 -1.07
C PRO A 223 -20.11 36.22 -0.19
N LYS A 224 -19.97 34.89 -0.12
CA LYS A 224 -20.58 34.01 0.88
C LYS A 224 -19.49 33.17 1.51
N GLY A 225 -19.37 33.21 2.84
CA GLY A 225 -18.50 32.31 3.60
C GLY A 225 -19.07 30.90 3.70
N GLN A 226 -18.29 29.99 4.28
CA GLN A 226 -18.76 28.67 4.74
C GLN A 226 -19.53 28.79 6.07
N GLU A 227 -20.18 29.94 6.28
CA GLU A 227 -21.14 30.19 7.36
C GLU A 227 -22.52 30.05 6.71
N LEU A 228 -22.90 28.81 6.45
CA LEU A 228 -24.25 28.41 6.04
C LEU A 228 -24.65 27.21 6.90
N GLU A 229 -24.81 27.49 8.19
CA GLU A 229 -26.00 27.11 8.96
C GLU A 229 -26.80 28.39 9.26
#